data_AF-A0A3M1ZW58-F1
#
_entry.id   AF-A0A3M1ZW58-F1
#
_cell.length_a   1.000
_cell.length_b   1.000
_cell.length_c   1.000
_cell.angle_alpha   90.00
_cell.angle_beta   90.00
_cell.angle_gamma   90.00
#
_symmetry.space_group_name_H-M   'P 1'
#
loop_
_entity.id
_entity.type
_entity.pdbx_description
1 polymer ?
#
loop_
_entity_poly.entity_id
_entity_poly.type
_entity_poly.pdbx_seq_one_letter_code
_entity_poly.pdbx_strand_id
1 'polypeptide(L)'
;MSADLSRLSPGGGKDREARSPERARRGPREAAPGSHPDHPGGRVPDVRTAVPLRALVALLVALWPLAAAGSLPPPAPPHDAEACEACHASDPAAPVDCGACHGADANLHPDGVAPSQPVPPAFPLENGRITCRSCHRLHGPAGPHALRGFDDPKVRRLSDFCALCHGSGLARTNPHRADAGENRCAFCHASVRPGAVLAGTRLRPRVGANRLCDFCHDVRAKDHPRNIDPVLDLPDDLPRGPNGEITCATCHNPHGSSRFTHFLREAYGLHFERGRQENPHQNDRYACRGCHVEAAPERITKERHDLRFQGDAILLCVSCHVTARSHHPVGVPLPPEMAARLRTAGALPLDPEGRTTCITCHTNNCETGAQHMSVRRYDPKRFRLDLCWGCHEREKFAATDPHRKTVDDTTEGCVFCHDRPPVKGLERAEDLYFVSQVKMICLRCHEDLSDQDVSHLGKPPPDWMRERLRQAAEARATEFPLERDGTLTCTTCHNAHFSAKDDRHKTRLPSRDMCALCHSR
;
A
#
# COMPACT_ATOMS: atom_id res chain seq x y z
N MET A 1 38.65 -36.81 -44.57
CA MET A 1 40.02 -36.26 -44.64
C MET A 1 40.45 -35.99 -43.22
N SER A 2 41.31 -36.88 -42.71
CA SER A 2 41.65 -37.04 -41.30
C SER A 2 43.11 -36.67 -41.06
N ALA A 3 43.41 -36.05 -39.93
CA ALA A 3 44.69 -36.05 -39.22
C ALA A 3 44.32 -35.59 -37.79
N ASP A 4 44.37 -36.39 -36.72
CA ASP A 4 45.37 -37.31 -36.15
C ASP A 4 46.74 -36.66 -35.89
N LEU A 5 46.94 -36.26 -34.63
CA LEU A 5 48.25 -36.15 -34.00
C LEU A 5 48.14 -36.54 -32.53
N SER A 6 48.55 -37.78 -32.27
CA SER A 6 48.97 -38.31 -30.98
C SER A 6 50.42 -37.88 -30.64
N ARG A 7 50.80 -38.04 -29.35
CA ARG A 7 52.13 -37.92 -28.70
C ARG A 7 52.42 -36.49 -28.17
N LEU A 8 52.82 -36.24 -26.92
CA LEU A 8 53.77 -36.92 -26.03
C LEU A 8 53.45 -36.65 -24.54
N SER A 9 53.61 -37.66 -23.68
CA SER A 9 54.14 -37.56 -22.31
C SER A 9 55.63 -37.99 -22.35
N PRO A 10 56.54 -37.79 -21.34
CA PRO A 10 56.28 -37.75 -19.89
C PRO A 10 57.20 -36.83 -19.03
N GLY A 11 57.00 -36.87 -17.70
CA GLY A 11 57.97 -36.45 -16.66
C GLY A 11 57.36 -35.40 -15.72
N GLY A 12 57.26 -35.56 -14.39
CA GLY A 12 58.02 -36.38 -13.47
C GLY A 12 58.71 -35.45 -12.44
N GLY A 13 58.15 -35.34 -11.23
CA GLY A 13 58.94 -35.05 -10.04
C GLY A 13 58.59 -33.80 -9.20
N LYS A 14 58.43 -34.10 -7.90
CA LYS A 14 58.86 -33.35 -6.70
C LYS A 14 57.85 -32.40 -6.03
N ASP A 15 57.25 -32.94 -4.97
CA ASP A 15 57.32 -32.44 -3.59
C ASP A 15 57.61 -30.94 -3.42
N ARG A 16 56.59 -30.19 -3.02
CA ARG A 16 56.77 -28.96 -2.25
C ARG A 16 55.73 -28.87 -1.13
N GLU A 17 56.28 -28.87 0.08
CA GLU A 17 55.66 -28.59 1.36
C GLU A 17 54.83 -27.30 1.33
N ALA A 18 53.62 -27.39 1.87
CA ALA A 18 52.79 -26.25 2.18
C ALA A 18 53.38 -25.48 3.38
N ARG A 19 54.00 -24.33 3.12
CA ARG A 19 54.26 -23.32 4.15
C ARG A 19 53.02 -22.43 4.29
N SER A 20 52.41 -22.50 5.47
CA SER A 20 51.37 -21.58 5.93
C SER A 20 52.00 -20.21 6.26
N PRO A 21 51.47 -19.08 5.79
CA PRO A 21 51.90 -17.78 6.29
C PRO A 21 51.20 -17.43 7.60
N GLU A 22 52.02 -16.98 8.56
CA GLU A 22 51.68 -16.41 9.86
C GLU A 22 50.57 -15.36 9.78
N ARG A 23 49.53 -15.56 10.58
CA ARG A 23 48.58 -14.51 10.99
C ARG A 23 49.29 -13.56 11.95
N ALA A 24 49.64 -12.38 11.44
CA ALA A 24 50.05 -11.24 12.24
C ALA A 24 48.95 -10.85 13.24
N ARG A 25 49.35 -10.79 14.51
CA ARG A 25 48.57 -10.27 15.65
C ARG A 25 48.27 -8.78 15.41
N ARG A 26 46.99 -8.41 15.33
CA ARG A 26 46.56 -7.02 15.50
C ARG A 26 46.35 -6.77 16.99
N GLY A 27 47.10 -5.80 17.52
CA GLY A 27 46.97 -5.32 18.89
C GLY A 27 45.66 -4.56 19.15
N PRO A 28 45.31 -4.34 20.43
CA PRO A 28 44.10 -3.63 20.80
C PRO A 28 44.25 -2.12 20.50
N ARG A 29 43.23 -1.54 19.87
CA ARG A 29 43.05 -0.09 19.78
C ARG A 29 42.43 0.39 21.09
N GLU A 30 43.18 1.20 21.83
CA GLU A 30 42.66 2.04 22.90
C GLU A 30 41.71 3.09 22.31
N ALA A 31 40.49 3.14 22.84
CA ALA A 31 39.54 4.21 22.59
C ALA A 31 39.47 5.09 23.84
N ALA A 32 39.78 6.38 23.69
CA ALA A 32 39.63 7.39 24.72
C ALA A 32 38.14 7.68 25.00
N PRO A 33 37.73 7.86 26.26
CA PRO A 33 36.38 8.33 26.59
C PRO A 33 36.31 9.86 26.53
N GLY A 34 35.45 10.38 25.66
CA GLY A 34 35.00 11.77 25.70
C GLY A 34 33.92 11.94 26.77
N SER A 35 34.17 12.83 27.72
CA SER A 35 33.25 13.24 28.79
C SER A 35 32.14 14.14 28.26
N HIS A 36 30.88 13.76 28.47
CA HIS A 36 29.71 14.65 28.38
C HIS A 36 29.46 15.31 29.75
N PRO A 37 28.96 16.56 29.80
CA PRO A 37 28.70 17.26 31.04
C PRO A 37 27.43 16.76 31.75
N ASP A 38 27.54 16.59 33.06
CA ASP A 38 26.45 16.22 33.98
C ASP A 38 25.32 17.26 33.98
N HIS A 39 24.09 16.79 33.77
CA HIS A 39 22.88 17.54 34.11
C HIS A 39 22.50 17.27 35.58
N PRO A 40 22.17 18.31 36.38
CA PRO A 40 21.78 18.13 37.76
C PRO A 40 20.41 17.45 37.87
N GLY A 41 20.37 16.30 38.54
CA GLY A 41 19.17 15.52 38.79
C GLY A 41 18.15 16.25 39.67
N GLY A 42 17.02 16.62 39.07
CA GLY A 42 15.80 17.00 39.79
C GLY A 42 15.06 15.75 40.28
N ARG A 43 14.87 15.63 41.61
CA ARG A 43 13.99 14.62 42.20
C ARG A 43 12.55 14.92 41.81
N VAL A 44 11.94 14.01 41.06
CA VAL A 44 10.48 13.99 40.85
C VAL A 44 9.82 13.44 42.13
N PRO A 45 8.84 14.13 42.72
CA PRO A 45 8.11 13.59 43.86
C PRO A 45 7.27 12.38 43.44
N ASP A 46 7.39 11.29 44.21
CA ASP A 46 6.59 10.08 44.10
C ASP A 46 5.15 10.39 44.57
N VAL A 47 4.26 10.69 43.63
CA VAL A 47 2.82 10.90 43.90
C VAL A 47 2.08 9.59 43.67
N ARG A 48 2.26 8.65 44.61
CA ARG A 48 1.39 7.48 44.76
C ARG A 48 0.32 7.77 45.82
N THR A 49 -0.62 8.66 45.51
CA THR A 49 -1.89 8.71 46.25
C THR A 49 -2.86 7.72 45.61
N ALA A 50 -2.97 6.53 46.21
CA ALA A 50 -3.95 5.55 45.81
C ALA A 50 -5.36 6.13 46.03
N VAL A 51 -6.09 6.39 44.95
CA VAL A 51 -7.53 6.68 45.04
C VAL A 51 -8.21 5.41 45.54
N PRO A 52 -8.90 5.43 46.68
CA PRO A 52 -9.54 4.23 47.23
C PRO A 52 -10.57 3.71 46.22
N LEU A 53 -10.56 2.40 45.97
CA LEU A 53 -11.42 1.71 45.00
C LEU A 53 -12.91 2.10 45.10
N ARG A 54 -13.38 2.47 46.30
CA ARG A 54 -14.74 2.97 46.55
C ARG A 54 -15.04 4.32 45.88
N ALA A 55 -14.05 5.22 45.80
CA ALA A 55 -14.20 6.49 45.10
C ALA A 55 -14.24 6.30 43.57
N LEU A 56 -13.47 5.33 43.05
CA LEU A 56 -13.51 4.97 41.63
C LEU A 56 -14.87 4.36 41.23
N VAL A 57 -15.41 3.45 42.06
CA VAL A 57 -16.74 2.86 41.82
C VAL A 57 -17.86 3.90 41.93
N ALA A 58 -17.78 4.82 42.90
CA ALA A 58 -18.76 5.91 43.00
C ALA A 58 -18.71 6.84 41.79
N LEU A 59 -17.51 7.14 41.27
CA LEU A 59 -17.34 7.95 40.06
C LEU A 59 -17.91 7.24 38.83
N LEU A 60 -17.67 5.93 38.68
CA LEU A 60 -18.20 5.15 37.56
C LEU A 60 -19.73 5.03 37.60
N VAL A 61 -20.32 4.85 38.79
CA VAL A 61 -21.78 4.82 38.96
C VAL A 61 -22.41 6.21 38.72
N ALA A 62 -21.73 7.29 39.12
CA ALA A 62 -22.19 8.65 38.87
C ALA A 62 -22.07 9.07 37.38
N LEU A 63 -21.15 8.47 36.61
CA LEU A 63 -20.96 8.74 35.19
C LEU A 63 -21.81 7.85 34.26
N TRP A 64 -22.39 6.77 34.78
CA TRP A 64 -23.27 5.87 34.01
C TRP A 64 -24.48 6.59 33.35
N PRO A 65 -25.18 7.54 34.01
CA PRO A 65 -26.27 8.27 33.37
C PRO A 65 -25.83 9.13 32.17
N LEU A 66 -24.56 9.56 32.12
CA LEU A 66 -24.01 10.35 31.00
C LEU A 66 -23.68 9.48 29.78
N ALA A 67 -23.38 8.19 29.98
CA ALA A 67 -23.19 7.24 28.89
C ALA A 67 -24.52 6.77 28.26
N ALA A 68 -25.64 6.96 28.96
CA ALA A 68 -26.99 6.68 28.46
C ALA A 68 -27.64 7.87 27.74
N ALA A 69 -26.97 9.03 27.69
CA ALA A 69 -27.34 10.10 26.76
C ALA A 69 -27.11 9.57 25.34
N GLY A 70 -28.19 9.10 24.70
CA GLY A 70 -28.18 8.50 23.38
C GLY A 70 -27.38 9.35 22.39
N SER A 71 -26.78 8.69 21.40
CA SER A 71 -26.13 9.33 20.26
C SER A 71 -26.93 10.57 19.85
N LEU A 72 -26.30 11.75 19.91
CA LEU A 72 -26.91 12.99 19.47
C LEU A 72 -27.63 12.72 18.16
N PRO A 73 -28.91 13.10 18.01
CA PRO A 73 -29.59 12.93 16.75
C PRO A 73 -28.71 13.57 15.66
N PRO A 74 -28.62 12.94 14.47
CA PRO A 74 -27.86 13.53 13.39
C PRO A 74 -28.33 14.99 13.22
N PRO A 75 -27.39 15.94 12.99
CA PRO A 75 -27.78 17.32 12.82
C PRO A 75 -28.89 17.39 11.77
N ALA A 76 -29.98 18.11 12.10
CA ALA A 76 -31.06 18.34 11.16
C ALA A 76 -30.46 18.86 9.85
N PRO A 77 -30.94 18.42 8.68
CA PRO A 77 -30.39 18.88 7.42
C PRO A 77 -30.53 20.40 7.37
N PRO A 78 -29.52 21.10 6.82
CA PRO A 78 -29.37 22.53 7.00
C PRO A 78 -30.53 23.39 6.44
N HIS A 79 -31.40 22.82 5.60
CA HIS A 79 -32.57 23.52 5.06
C HIS A 79 -33.89 23.19 5.76
N ASP A 80 -33.96 22.17 6.63
CA ASP A 80 -35.19 21.84 7.37
C ASP A 80 -35.49 22.84 8.49
N ALA A 81 -34.48 23.60 8.92
CA ALA A 81 -34.61 24.64 9.94
C ALA A 81 -34.93 26.03 9.35
N GLU A 82 -34.85 26.20 8.03
CA GLU A 82 -35.09 27.47 7.36
C GLU A 82 -36.59 27.65 7.06
N ALA A 83 -37.10 28.86 7.24
CA ALA A 83 -38.48 29.19 6.89
C ALA A 83 -38.66 29.09 5.36
N CYS A 84 -39.85 28.72 4.89
CA CYS A 84 -40.11 28.59 3.45
C CYS A 84 -39.81 29.91 2.70
N GLU A 85 -40.09 31.04 3.33
CA GLU A 85 -39.87 32.39 2.82
C GLU A 85 -38.38 32.77 2.70
N ALA A 86 -37.47 32.01 3.32
CA ALA A 86 -36.03 32.22 3.20
C ALA A 86 -35.49 31.70 1.87
N CYS A 87 -36.13 30.68 1.28
CA CYS A 87 -35.72 30.08 0.01
C CYS A 87 -36.66 30.41 -1.15
N HIS A 88 -37.95 30.56 -0.85
CA HIS A 88 -38.95 31.00 -1.80
C HIS A 88 -39.19 32.49 -1.57
N ALA A 89 -39.15 33.27 -2.66
CA ALA A 89 -39.74 34.61 -2.63
C ALA A 89 -41.24 34.49 -2.26
N SER A 90 -42.00 35.58 -2.35
CA SER A 90 -43.45 35.57 -2.11
C SER A 90 -44.26 34.58 -2.96
N ASP A 91 -43.64 33.90 -3.93
CA ASP A 91 -44.21 32.79 -4.70
C ASP A 91 -43.47 31.45 -4.40
N PRO A 92 -44.11 30.48 -3.72
CA PRO A 92 -43.54 29.16 -3.46
C PRO A 92 -43.35 28.30 -4.73
N ALA A 93 -43.96 28.67 -5.87
CA ALA A 93 -43.73 28.00 -7.15
C ALA A 93 -42.51 28.56 -7.92
N ALA A 94 -41.95 29.70 -7.49
CA ALA A 94 -40.80 30.28 -8.15
C ALA A 94 -39.55 29.37 -8.01
N PRO A 95 -38.70 29.27 -9.05
CA PRO A 95 -37.43 28.55 -8.94
C PRO A 95 -36.54 29.13 -7.83
N VAL A 96 -35.99 28.27 -6.99
CA VAL A 96 -35.05 28.67 -5.94
C VAL A 96 -33.68 28.95 -6.57
N ASP A 97 -33.17 30.17 -6.42
CA ASP A 97 -31.80 30.50 -6.80
C ASP A 97 -30.83 30.09 -5.69
N CYS A 98 -30.30 28.88 -5.80
CA CYS A 98 -29.30 28.38 -4.86
C CYS A 98 -28.05 29.27 -4.79
N GLY A 99 -27.71 29.99 -5.87
CA GLY A 99 -26.54 30.88 -5.94
C GLY A 99 -26.68 32.14 -5.08
N ALA A 100 -27.90 32.53 -4.71
CA ALA A 100 -28.15 33.66 -3.82
C ALA A 100 -27.64 33.39 -2.39
N CYS A 101 -27.69 32.13 -1.96
CA CYS A 101 -27.28 31.71 -0.61
C CYS A 101 -25.95 30.94 -0.61
N HIS A 102 -25.64 30.23 -1.69
CA HIS A 102 -24.44 29.40 -1.79
C HIS A 102 -23.42 30.02 -2.75
N GLY A 103 -22.19 30.18 -2.27
CA GLY A 103 -21.08 30.61 -3.11
C GLY A 103 -20.76 29.60 -4.21
N ALA A 104 -20.00 30.04 -5.22
CA ALA A 104 -19.55 29.17 -6.32
C ALA A 104 -18.74 27.95 -5.86
N ASP A 105 -18.18 27.99 -4.65
CA ASP A 105 -17.45 26.90 -4.01
C ASP A 105 -18.38 25.80 -3.44
N ALA A 106 -19.68 26.07 -3.31
CA ALA A 106 -20.65 25.02 -3.02
C ALA A 106 -20.81 24.06 -4.20
N ASN A 107 -20.49 24.50 -5.41
CA ASN A 107 -20.73 23.75 -6.62
C ASN A 107 -19.49 22.95 -7.07
N LEU A 108 -19.38 21.72 -6.57
CA LEU A 108 -18.29 20.78 -6.89
C LEU A 108 -18.49 20.04 -8.22
N HIS A 109 -19.68 20.11 -8.79
CA HIS A 109 -20.02 19.50 -10.08
C HIS A 109 -20.52 20.61 -11.04
N PRO A 110 -20.27 20.56 -12.35
CA PRO A 110 -20.85 21.55 -13.26
C PRO A 110 -22.39 21.60 -13.17
N ASP A 111 -22.95 22.80 -13.03
CA ASP A 111 -24.38 23.11 -13.16
C ASP A 111 -24.65 23.94 -14.42
N GLY A 112 -25.92 24.09 -14.78
CA GLY A 112 -26.35 24.74 -16.01
C GLY A 112 -25.89 24.02 -17.28
N VAL A 113 -25.40 22.77 -17.18
CA VAL A 113 -24.89 22.00 -18.33
C VAL A 113 -25.99 21.16 -18.96
N ALA A 114 -26.06 21.13 -20.29
CA ALA A 114 -26.91 20.19 -21.00
C ALA A 114 -26.29 18.79 -20.91
N PRO A 115 -27.05 17.76 -20.48
CA PRO A 115 -26.51 16.41 -20.38
C PRO A 115 -26.25 15.83 -21.78
N SER A 116 -25.11 15.16 -21.95
CA SER A 116 -24.76 14.49 -23.21
C SER A 116 -25.35 13.08 -23.34
N GLN A 117 -26.04 12.61 -22.31
CA GLN A 117 -26.70 11.30 -22.23
C GLN A 117 -28.11 11.47 -21.65
N PRO A 118 -29.05 10.54 -21.93
CA PRO A 118 -30.35 10.55 -21.28
C PRO A 118 -30.21 10.53 -19.76
N VAL A 119 -30.84 11.49 -19.09
CA VAL A 119 -30.82 11.61 -17.64
C VAL A 119 -31.96 10.76 -17.07
N PRO A 120 -31.72 9.94 -16.03
CA PRO A 120 -32.79 9.12 -15.47
C PRO A 120 -33.95 10.00 -14.96
N PRO A 121 -35.22 9.56 -15.08
CA PRO A 121 -36.38 10.38 -14.71
C PRO A 121 -36.39 10.91 -13.27
N ALA A 122 -35.64 10.27 -12.36
CA ALA A 122 -35.50 10.71 -10.97
C ALA A 122 -34.71 12.02 -10.80
N PHE A 123 -33.99 12.48 -11.84
CA PHE A 123 -33.14 13.68 -11.83
C PHE A 123 -33.76 14.74 -12.74
N PRO A 124 -34.59 15.65 -12.19
CA PRO A 124 -35.30 16.63 -13.02
C PRO A 124 -34.32 17.60 -13.68
N LEU A 125 -34.56 17.91 -14.95
CA LEU A 125 -33.83 18.96 -15.67
C LEU A 125 -34.62 20.25 -15.66
N GLU A 126 -33.94 21.38 -15.50
CA GLU A 126 -34.55 22.70 -15.63
C GLU A 126 -34.12 23.29 -16.97
N ASN A 127 -35.09 23.52 -17.86
CA ASN A 127 -34.84 23.97 -19.23
C ASN A 127 -33.83 23.07 -19.98
N GLY A 128 -33.93 21.75 -19.78
CA GLY A 128 -33.04 20.76 -20.38
C GLY A 128 -31.61 20.75 -19.83
N ARG A 129 -31.35 21.43 -18.70
CA ARG A 129 -30.02 21.53 -18.08
C ARG A 129 -30.01 20.92 -16.67
N ILE A 130 -28.86 20.39 -16.28
CA ILE A 130 -28.58 19.92 -14.92
C ILE A 130 -28.43 21.14 -14.01
N THR A 131 -29.17 21.19 -12.91
CA THR A 131 -29.05 22.23 -11.87
C THR A 131 -28.86 21.59 -10.50
N CYS A 132 -28.67 22.40 -9.45
CA CYS A 132 -28.58 21.89 -8.08
C CYS A 132 -29.78 20.99 -7.73
N ARG A 133 -30.98 21.35 -8.19
CA ARG A 133 -32.23 20.61 -7.95
C ARG A 133 -32.34 19.29 -8.71
N SER A 134 -31.56 19.12 -9.78
CA SER A 134 -31.44 17.84 -10.48
C SER A 134 -30.87 16.78 -9.56
N CYS A 135 -29.88 17.13 -8.74
CA CYS A 135 -29.19 16.20 -7.85
C CYS A 135 -29.67 16.28 -6.41
N HIS A 136 -30.05 17.45 -5.92
CA HIS A 136 -30.47 17.66 -4.54
C HIS A 136 -32.00 17.64 -4.39
N ARG A 137 -32.46 17.01 -3.32
CA ARG A 137 -33.85 17.01 -2.85
C ARG A 137 -33.96 18.07 -1.75
N LEU A 138 -34.43 19.26 -2.13
CA LEU A 138 -34.59 20.40 -1.20
C LEU A 138 -35.72 20.20 -0.18
N HIS A 139 -36.66 19.30 -0.46
CA HIS A 139 -37.78 18.98 0.45
C HIS A 139 -37.85 17.47 0.69
N GLY A 140 -37.87 17.04 1.95
CA GLY A 140 -38.05 15.64 2.35
C GLY A 140 -37.00 15.15 3.35
N PRO A 141 -37.06 13.87 3.76
CA PRO A 141 -36.19 13.34 4.80
C PRO A 141 -34.71 13.44 4.40
N ALA A 142 -33.89 13.86 5.35
CA ALA A 142 -32.46 14.02 5.19
C ALA A 142 -31.78 12.72 4.71
N GLY A 143 -31.11 12.79 3.57
CA GLY A 143 -30.06 11.84 3.17
C GLY A 143 -28.67 12.50 3.25
N PRO A 144 -27.57 11.74 3.13
CA PRO A 144 -26.23 12.32 2.99
C PRO A 144 -26.22 13.36 1.87
N HIS A 145 -26.00 14.63 2.22
CA HIS A 145 -26.00 15.78 1.31
C HIS A 145 -27.32 16.02 0.54
N ALA A 146 -28.44 15.46 1.02
CA ALA A 146 -29.76 15.55 0.37
C ALA A 146 -29.76 15.13 -1.11
N LEU A 147 -28.90 14.20 -1.52
CA LEU A 147 -28.82 13.75 -2.91
C LEU A 147 -29.98 12.81 -3.28
N ARG A 148 -30.61 13.02 -4.43
CA ARG A 148 -31.70 12.19 -4.97
C ARG A 148 -31.17 10.79 -5.32
N GLY A 149 -31.94 9.74 -5.04
CA GLY A 149 -31.55 8.38 -5.39
C GLY A 149 -30.53 7.75 -4.43
N PHE A 150 -30.01 8.48 -3.44
CA PHE A 150 -29.28 7.88 -2.32
C PHE A 150 -30.18 7.07 -1.38
N ASP A 151 -31.50 7.22 -1.50
CA ASP A 151 -32.51 6.35 -0.92
C ASP A 151 -32.62 4.99 -1.65
N ASP A 152 -32.02 4.82 -2.83
CA ASP A 152 -31.94 3.52 -3.51
C ASP A 152 -30.87 2.64 -2.83
N PRO A 153 -31.22 1.44 -2.33
CA PRO A 153 -30.26 0.53 -1.68
C PRO A 153 -29.12 0.05 -2.60
N LYS A 154 -29.23 0.26 -3.91
CA LYS A 154 -28.16 0.01 -4.88
C LYS A 154 -27.08 1.10 -4.89
N VAL A 155 -27.40 2.31 -4.42
CA VAL A 155 -26.47 3.44 -4.31
C VAL A 155 -25.82 3.38 -2.93
N ARG A 156 -24.71 2.65 -2.84
CA ARG A 156 -23.99 2.47 -1.55
C ARG A 156 -22.86 3.47 -1.37
N ARG A 157 -22.35 4.03 -2.46
CA ARG A 157 -21.22 4.96 -2.50
C ARG A 157 -21.51 6.06 -3.52
N LEU A 158 -20.84 7.21 -3.38
CA LEU A 158 -21.00 8.31 -4.33
C LEU A 158 -20.65 7.90 -5.78
N SER A 159 -19.70 6.98 -5.99
CA SER A 159 -19.41 6.46 -7.33
C SER A 159 -20.61 5.76 -7.98
N ASP A 160 -21.42 5.08 -7.17
CA ASP A 160 -22.62 4.37 -7.63
C ASP A 160 -23.68 5.40 -8.04
N PHE A 161 -23.77 6.53 -7.31
CA PHE A 161 -24.59 7.68 -7.68
C PHE A 161 -24.13 8.32 -8.99
N CYS A 162 -22.85 8.61 -9.15
CA CYS A 162 -22.31 9.18 -10.40
C CYS A 162 -22.58 8.29 -11.61
N ALA A 163 -22.59 6.95 -11.42
CA ALA A 163 -22.87 5.99 -12.47
C ALA A 163 -24.33 6.05 -12.97
N LEU A 164 -25.27 6.64 -12.21
CA LEU A 164 -26.66 6.82 -12.67
C LEU A 164 -26.75 7.72 -13.90
N CYS A 165 -25.88 8.72 -14.02
CA CYS A 165 -25.86 9.64 -15.15
C CYS A 165 -24.72 9.35 -16.13
N HIS A 166 -23.57 8.86 -15.66
CA HIS A 166 -22.40 8.63 -16.51
C HIS A 166 -22.27 7.19 -17.03
N GLY A 167 -22.98 6.24 -16.42
CA GLY A 167 -22.92 4.81 -16.77
C GLY A 167 -21.48 4.28 -16.83
N SER A 168 -21.21 3.44 -17.84
CA SER A 168 -19.85 2.95 -18.16
C SER A 168 -18.89 4.06 -18.60
N GLY A 169 -19.41 5.24 -18.94
CA GLY A 169 -18.64 6.43 -19.27
C GLY A 169 -18.00 7.13 -18.08
N LEU A 170 -18.33 6.77 -16.83
CA LEU A 170 -17.76 7.38 -15.62
C LEU A 170 -16.22 7.29 -15.57
N ALA A 171 -15.64 6.17 -16.05
CA ALA A 171 -14.19 6.05 -16.13
C ALA A 171 -13.56 7.08 -17.08
N ARG A 172 -14.30 7.51 -18.11
CA ARG A 172 -13.88 8.58 -19.03
C ARG A 172 -14.05 9.96 -18.45
N THR A 173 -14.78 10.16 -17.35
CA THR A 173 -14.88 11.47 -16.68
C THR A 173 -13.90 11.60 -15.51
N ASN A 174 -13.05 10.60 -15.29
CA ASN A 174 -12.01 10.64 -14.26
C ASN A 174 -11.09 11.88 -14.45
N PRO A 175 -11.05 12.81 -13.47
CA PRO A 175 -10.29 14.04 -13.58
C PRO A 175 -8.77 13.83 -13.46
N HIS A 176 -8.31 12.65 -13.05
CA HIS A 176 -6.89 12.31 -12.93
C HIS A 176 -6.23 11.90 -14.24
N ARG A 177 -7.01 11.73 -15.32
CA ARG A 177 -6.49 11.45 -16.67
C ARG A 177 -6.30 12.75 -17.45
N ALA A 178 -5.25 13.48 -17.10
CA ALA A 178 -4.93 14.80 -17.68
C ALA A 178 -4.57 14.72 -19.19
N ASP A 179 -4.19 13.55 -19.68
CA ASP A 179 -3.90 13.23 -21.08
C ASP A 179 -5.15 13.15 -21.96
N ALA A 180 -6.34 13.04 -21.37
CA ALA A 180 -7.58 12.73 -22.08
C ALA A 180 -8.50 13.95 -22.34
N GLY A 181 -7.93 15.14 -22.50
CA GLY A 181 -8.59 16.35 -23.04
C GLY A 181 -8.88 17.49 -22.04
N GLU A 182 -9.03 18.71 -22.56
CA GLU A 182 -9.02 20.00 -21.84
C GLU A 182 -10.22 20.23 -20.88
N ASN A 183 -11.38 19.65 -21.18
CA ASN A 183 -12.62 19.93 -20.43
C ASN A 183 -12.64 19.38 -18.99
N ARG A 184 -11.66 18.54 -18.62
CA ARG A 184 -11.59 17.93 -17.28
C ARG A 184 -10.95 18.85 -16.26
N CYS A 185 -10.03 19.71 -16.69
CA CYS A 185 -9.35 20.65 -15.80
C CYS A 185 -10.36 21.61 -15.18
N ALA A 186 -11.43 21.95 -15.92
CA ALA A 186 -12.51 22.79 -15.44
C ALA A 186 -13.26 22.20 -14.25
N PHE A 187 -13.20 20.88 -14.00
CA PHE A 187 -13.80 20.28 -12.80
C PHE A 187 -13.08 20.74 -11.53
N CYS A 188 -11.74 20.74 -11.56
CA CYS A 188 -10.92 21.09 -10.41
C CYS A 188 -10.64 22.60 -10.33
N HIS A 189 -10.61 23.30 -11.47
CA HIS A 189 -10.15 24.67 -11.58
C HIS A 189 -11.23 25.63 -12.06
N ALA A 190 -11.27 26.84 -11.49
CA ALA A 190 -12.30 27.84 -11.75
C ALA A 190 -12.09 28.63 -13.06
N SER A 191 -10.91 28.56 -13.67
CA SER A 191 -10.52 29.48 -14.76
C SER A 191 -9.76 28.79 -15.89
N VAL A 192 -10.18 27.58 -16.27
CA VAL A 192 -9.63 26.91 -17.44
C VAL A 192 -10.34 27.45 -18.68
N ARG A 193 -9.64 28.27 -19.46
CA ARG A 193 -10.06 28.54 -20.84
C ARG A 193 -9.64 27.34 -21.71
N PRO A 194 -10.50 26.86 -22.64
CA PRO A 194 -10.07 25.91 -23.67
C PRO A 194 -8.80 26.43 -24.37
N GLY A 195 -7.81 25.56 -24.56
CA GLY A 195 -6.50 25.88 -25.14
C GLY A 195 -5.49 26.59 -24.24
N ALA A 196 -5.83 26.93 -22.98
CA ALA A 196 -4.97 27.77 -22.12
C ALA A 196 -4.09 27.01 -21.12
N VAL A 197 -3.98 25.68 -21.21
CA VAL A 197 -3.09 24.90 -20.34
C VAL A 197 -1.65 25.03 -20.84
N LEU A 198 -1.05 26.20 -20.64
CA LEU A 198 0.38 26.39 -20.82
C LEU A 198 1.10 25.79 -19.61
N ALA A 199 2.13 24.99 -19.88
CA ALA A 199 3.02 24.47 -18.85
C ALA A 199 3.49 25.63 -17.95
N GLY A 200 3.23 25.52 -16.64
CA GLY A 200 3.67 26.51 -15.64
C GLY A 200 2.61 27.52 -15.18
N THR A 201 1.42 27.59 -15.79
CA THR A 201 0.35 28.47 -15.26
C THR A 201 -0.31 27.86 -14.02
N ARG A 202 -0.29 28.58 -12.89
CA ARG A 202 -1.03 28.20 -11.69
C ARG A 202 -2.52 28.49 -11.87
N LEU A 203 -3.30 27.43 -12.06
CA LEU A 203 -4.76 27.53 -12.11
C LEU A 203 -5.35 27.56 -10.71
N ARG A 204 -6.23 28.53 -10.43
CA ARG A 204 -6.96 28.59 -9.17
C ARG A 204 -7.92 27.40 -9.06
N PRO A 205 -7.81 26.54 -8.03
CA PRO A 205 -8.80 25.48 -7.83
C PRO A 205 -10.16 26.10 -7.48
N ARG A 206 -11.26 25.43 -7.86
CA ARG A 206 -12.62 25.88 -7.55
C ARG A 206 -12.85 25.99 -6.05
N VAL A 207 -12.35 25.00 -5.33
CA VAL A 207 -12.41 24.87 -3.87
C VAL A 207 -11.10 24.35 -3.32
N GLY A 208 -10.93 24.34 -2.00
CA GLY A 208 -9.77 23.70 -1.37
C GLY A 208 -9.63 22.23 -1.76
N ALA A 209 -8.40 21.78 -2.01
CA ALA A 209 -8.10 20.42 -2.49
C ALA A 209 -8.74 19.32 -1.63
N ASN A 210 -8.78 19.51 -0.31
CA ASN A 210 -9.42 18.55 0.60
C ASN A 210 -10.91 18.38 0.29
N ARG A 211 -11.66 19.46 0.09
CA ARG A 211 -13.09 19.39 -0.26
C ARG A 211 -13.31 18.76 -1.63
N LEU A 212 -12.45 19.09 -2.59
CA LEU A 212 -12.52 18.56 -3.96
C LEU A 212 -12.23 17.05 -4.02
N CYS A 213 -11.18 16.59 -3.33
CA CYS A 213 -10.81 15.18 -3.29
C CYS A 213 -11.82 14.38 -2.47
N ASP A 214 -12.24 14.91 -1.32
CA ASP A 214 -13.21 14.26 -0.44
C ASP A 214 -14.55 14.03 -1.12
N PHE A 215 -14.98 14.93 -2.01
CA PHE A 215 -16.16 14.74 -2.83
C PHE A 215 -16.14 13.38 -3.53
N CYS A 216 -15.12 13.06 -4.32
CA CYS A 216 -15.08 11.79 -5.06
C CYS A 216 -14.65 10.59 -4.21
N HIS A 217 -13.72 10.81 -3.27
CA HIS A 217 -13.01 9.72 -2.61
C HIS A 217 -13.55 9.40 -1.22
N ASP A 218 -14.42 10.22 -0.65
CA ASP A 218 -15.00 10.06 0.69
C ASP A 218 -13.90 9.80 1.75
N VAL A 219 -12.86 10.61 1.66
CA VAL A 219 -11.59 10.45 2.37
C VAL A 219 -11.77 10.66 3.87
N ARG A 220 -12.65 11.61 4.22
CA ARG A 220 -12.96 11.98 5.60
C ARG A 220 -13.72 10.89 6.35
N ALA A 221 -14.55 10.09 5.68
CA ALA A 221 -15.25 8.96 6.27
C ALA A 221 -14.39 7.70 6.32
N LYS A 222 -13.38 7.59 5.44
CA LYS A 222 -12.49 6.42 5.35
C LYS A 222 -11.29 6.46 6.28
N ASP A 223 -11.24 7.41 7.21
CA ASP A 223 -10.10 7.63 8.11
C ASP A 223 -8.76 7.58 7.37
N HIS A 224 -8.71 8.12 6.14
CA HIS A 224 -7.43 8.40 5.49
C HIS A 224 -6.60 9.12 6.53
N PRO A 225 -5.37 8.66 6.82
CA PRO A 225 -4.69 9.00 8.05
C PRO A 225 -4.72 10.51 8.24
N ARG A 226 -5.68 10.99 9.03
CA ARG A 226 -5.65 12.34 9.60
C ARG A 226 -4.44 12.42 10.56
N ASN A 227 -3.88 11.25 10.88
CA ASN A 227 -2.60 10.95 11.46
C ASN A 227 -1.57 10.46 10.41
N ILE A 228 -1.40 11.15 9.27
CA ILE A 228 -0.02 11.22 8.75
C ILE A 228 0.72 11.81 9.93
N ASP A 229 1.60 11.02 10.52
CA ASP A 229 2.25 11.35 11.77
C ASP A 229 2.68 12.84 11.73
N PRO A 230 2.17 13.72 12.61
CA PRO A 230 2.68 15.08 12.68
C PRO A 230 4.19 15.11 13.00
N VAL A 231 4.79 13.96 13.33
CA VAL A 231 6.23 13.75 13.52
C VAL A 231 6.98 13.42 12.21
N LEU A 232 6.32 13.13 11.09
CA LEU A 232 7.01 13.02 9.80
C LEU A 232 7.26 14.43 9.27
N ASP A 233 8.52 14.88 9.37
CA ASP A 233 9.05 16.04 8.66
C ASP A 233 8.91 15.80 7.15
N LEU A 234 7.74 16.16 6.62
CA LEU A 234 7.46 16.10 5.20
C LEU A 234 8.45 17.01 4.47
N PRO A 235 9.07 16.56 3.36
CA PRO A 235 9.98 17.39 2.59
C PRO A 235 9.41 18.78 2.31
N ASP A 236 10.22 19.82 2.53
CA ASP A 236 9.81 21.23 2.41
C ASP A 236 9.39 21.60 0.98
N ASP A 237 9.80 20.81 -0.01
CA ASP A 237 9.44 20.98 -1.41
C ASP A 237 8.06 20.40 -1.78
N LEU A 238 7.37 19.71 -0.86
CA LEU A 238 6.00 19.27 -1.08
C LEU A 238 5.02 20.43 -1.03
N PRO A 239 4.04 20.50 -1.96
CA PRO A 239 3.12 21.61 -2.00
C PRO A 239 2.21 21.62 -0.77
N ARG A 240 2.08 22.77 -0.15
CA ARG A 240 1.16 23.02 0.96
C ARG A 240 -0.07 23.77 0.47
N GLY A 241 -1.14 23.74 1.27
CA GLY A 241 -2.27 24.64 1.06
C GLY A 241 -1.89 26.11 1.31
N PRO A 242 -2.80 27.06 1.05
CA PRO A 242 -2.52 28.49 1.11
C PRO A 242 -1.99 28.98 2.47
N ASN A 243 -2.30 28.27 3.57
CA ASN A 243 -1.87 28.61 4.92
C ASN A 243 -0.75 27.69 5.44
N GLY A 244 -0.08 26.97 4.54
CA GLY A 244 0.95 25.99 4.92
C GLY A 244 0.40 24.64 5.36
N GLU A 245 -0.92 24.44 5.32
CA GLU A 245 -1.54 23.20 5.77
C GLU A 245 -1.26 22.01 4.84
N ILE A 246 -1.24 20.81 5.40
CA ILE A 246 -1.17 19.56 4.63
C ILE A 246 -2.56 19.32 4.00
N THR A 247 -2.57 19.09 2.69
CA THR A 247 -3.78 18.74 1.94
C THR A 247 -3.59 17.41 1.22
N CYS A 248 -4.67 16.85 0.65
CA CYS A 248 -4.55 15.68 -0.23
C CYS A 248 -3.51 15.92 -1.35
N ALA A 249 -3.44 17.14 -1.89
CA ALA A 249 -2.52 17.49 -2.97
C ALA A 249 -1.05 17.63 -2.52
N THR A 250 -0.78 17.62 -1.21
CA THR A 250 0.57 17.62 -0.64
C THR A 250 1.26 16.29 -0.88
N CYS A 251 0.57 15.19 -0.63
CA CYS A 251 1.10 13.84 -0.81
C CYS A 251 0.75 13.26 -2.18
N HIS A 252 -0.42 13.62 -2.72
CA HIS A 252 -0.89 13.13 -4.01
C HIS A 252 -0.70 14.17 -5.12
N ASN A 253 -0.33 13.71 -6.31
CA ASN A 253 -0.30 14.49 -7.53
C ASN A 253 -1.55 14.17 -8.37
N PRO A 254 -2.62 14.98 -8.31
CA PRO A 254 -3.83 14.70 -9.08
C PRO A 254 -3.61 14.78 -10.60
N HIS A 255 -2.47 15.32 -11.05
CA HIS A 255 -2.05 15.40 -12.45
C HIS A 255 -0.93 14.41 -12.79
N GLY A 256 -0.45 13.62 -11.81
CA GLY A 256 0.76 12.84 -11.91
C GLY A 256 0.61 11.56 -12.70
N SER A 257 1.75 11.00 -13.12
CA SER A 257 1.78 9.64 -13.64
C SER A 257 1.42 8.64 -12.54
N SER A 258 0.86 7.50 -12.93
CA SER A 258 0.55 6.37 -12.04
C SER A 258 1.81 5.65 -11.53
N ARG A 259 2.97 6.31 -11.50
CA ARG A 259 4.25 5.73 -11.09
C ARG A 259 4.20 5.22 -9.65
N PHE A 260 3.45 5.90 -8.78
CA PHE A 260 3.15 5.44 -7.43
C PHE A 260 1.66 5.16 -7.30
N THR A 261 1.32 4.16 -6.48
CA THR A 261 -0.07 3.82 -6.15
C THR A 261 -0.81 5.05 -5.63
N HIS A 262 -2.08 5.18 -5.99
CA HIS A 262 -2.94 6.30 -5.58
C HIS A 262 -2.41 7.69 -5.98
N PHE A 263 -1.59 7.79 -7.03
CA PHE A 263 -1.03 9.06 -7.51
C PHE A 263 -0.17 9.77 -6.46
N LEU A 264 0.56 9.06 -5.59
CA LEU A 264 1.50 9.72 -4.70
C LEU A 264 2.55 10.50 -5.50
N ARG A 265 2.90 11.71 -5.04
CA ARG A 265 4.02 12.49 -5.59
C ARG A 265 5.28 11.68 -5.44
N GLU A 266 6.16 11.74 -6.43
CA GLU A 266 7.44 11.03 -6.38
C GLU A 266 8.27 11.45 -5.16
N ALA A 267 8.39 12.74 -4.85
CA ALA A 267 9.11 13.18 -3.65
C ALA A 267 8.53 12.58 -2.37
N TYR A 268 7.20 12.53 -2.24
CA TYR A 268 6.55 11.91 -1.07
C TYR A 268 6.65 10.38 -1.10
N GLY A 269 6.45 9.75 -2.25
CA GLY A 269 6.56 8.31 -2.45
C GLY A 269 7.97 7.81 -2.15
N LEU A 270 8.99 8.50 -2.64
CA LEU A 270 10.40 8.24 -2.33
C LEU A 270 10.75 8.57 -0.88
N HIS A 271 10.21 9.65 -0.30
CA HIS A 271 10.41 9.95 1.12
C HIS A 271 9.77 8.87 2.01
N PHE A 272 8.55 8.46 1.69
CA PHE A 272 7.87 7.35 2.34
C PHE A 272 8.63 6.05 2.11
N GLU A 273 9.16 5.81 0.92
CA GLU A 273 10.00 4.65 0.61
C GLU A 273 11.36 4.70 1.29
N ARG A 274 11.93 5.87 1.55
CA ARG A 274 13.11 6.02 2.42
C ARG A 274 12.75 5.65 3.86
N GLY A 275 11.58 6.07 4.36
CA GLY A 275 11.01 5.59 5.61
C GLY A 275 10.65 4.09 5.59
N ARG A 276 10.40 3.48 4.43
CA ARG A 276 10.30 2.01 4.25
C ARG A 276 11.67 1.32 4.23
N GLN A 277 12.71 2.02 3.79
CA GLN A 277 14.10 1.53 3.78
C GLN A 277 14.76 1.67 5.15
N GLU A 278 14.31 2.61 5.98
CA GLU A 278 14.42 2.52 7.42
C GLU A 278 13.47 1.43 7.89
N ASN A 279 13.89 0.18 7.68
CA ASN A 279 13.20 -1.01 8.16
C ASN A 279 12.71 -0.73 9.60
N PRO A 280 11.38 -0.59 9.84
CA PRO A 280 10.87 -0.24 11.17
C PRO A 280 11.07 -1.40 12.16
N HIS A 281 11.66 -2.49 11.70
CA HIS A 281 12.16 -3.58 12.53
C HIS A 281 13.61 -3.35 12.97
N GLN A 282 14.25 -2.21 12.70
CA GLN A 282 15.59 -1.92 13.21
C GLN A 282 15.61 -1.61 14.72
N ASN A 283 16.78 -1.74 15.35
CA ASN A 283 17.00 -1.41 16.77
C ASN A 283 16.99 0.10 17.08
N ASP A 284 16.05 0.83 16.49
CA ASP A 284 15.91 2.24 16.76
C ASP A 284 14.67 2.47 17.63
N ARG A 285 14.85 3.19 18.73
CA ARG A 285 13.73 3.66 19.55
C ARG A 285 12.72 4.45 18.72
N TYR A 286 13.17 5.14 17.67
CA TYR A 286 12.31 5.86 16.74
C TYR A 286 11.54 4.92 15.81
N ALA A 287 12.09 3.75 15.46
CA ALA A 287 11.40 2.75 14.63
C ALA A 287 10.12 2.22 15.29
N CYS A 288 10.06 2.18 16.62
CA CYS A 288 8.86 1.82 17.37
C CYS A 288 7.68 2.75 17.06
N ARG A 289 7.92 4.04 16.79
CA ARG A 289 6.86 5.01 16.42
C ARG A 289 6.20 4.70 15.08
N GLY A 290 6.85 3.91 14.23
CA GLY A 290 6.24 3.44 12.99
C GLY A 290 5.01 2.58 13.23
N CYS A 291 4.97 1.86 14.36
CA CYS A 291 3.84 0.99 14.71
C CYS A 291 3.05 1.47 15.93
N HIS A 292 3.71 2.14 16.87
CA HIS A 292 3.12 2.59 18.13
C HIS A 292 2.82 4.09 18.12
N VAL A 293 1.80 4.52 18.87
CA VAL A 293 1.51 5.95 19.01
C VAL A 293 2.43 6.62 20.04
N GLU A 294 2.95 5.88 21.02
CA GLU A 294 4.00 6.30 21.96
C GLU A 294 5.32 5.51 21.78
N ALA A 295 6.45 6.18 22.03
CA ALA A 295 7.79 5.57 22.00
C ALA A 295 8.30 5.22 23.41
N ALA A 296 7.61 4.28 24.06
CA ALA A 296 7.99 3.75 25.37
C ALA A 296 8.28 2.23 25.27
N PRO A 297 9.50 1.81 24.87
CA PRO A 297 9.85 0.40 24.68
C PRO A 297 9.54 -0.48 25.90
N GLU A 298 9.65 0.06 27.11
CA GLU A 298 9.35 -0.67 28.34
C GLU A 298 7.85 -0.94 28.54
N ARG A 299 6.97 -0.14 27.93
CA ARG A 299 5.50 -0.32 27.94
C ARG A 299 5.03 -1.19 26.79
N ILE A 300 5.65 -1.04 25.61
CA ILE A 300 5.33 -1.78 24.38
C ILE A 300 5.42 -3.30 24.56
N THR A 301 6.37 -3.78 25.39
CA THR A 301 6.58 -5.21 25.64
C THR A 301 5.52 -5.86 26.54
N LYS A 302 4.70 -5.07 27.24
CA LYS A 302 3.76 -5.58 28.25
C LYS A 302 2.29 -5.37 27.89
N GLU A 303 1.99 -4.34 27.10
CA GLU A 303 0.61 -3.95 26.80
C GLU A 303 0.48 -3.70 25.28
N ARG A 304 -0.19 -4.60 24.56
CA ARG A 304 -0.40 -4.53 23.09
C ARG A 304 -1.31 -3.37 22.64
N HIS A 305 -1.62 -2.44 23.53
CA HIS A 305 -2.74 -1.51 23.39
C HIS A 305 -2.40 -0.19 22.70
N ASP A 306 -1.13 0.04 22.39
CA ASP A 306 -0.67 1.33 21.86
C ASP A 306 -0.27 1.29 20.39
N LEU A 307 -0.94 0.45 19.59
CA LEU A 307 -0.70 0.38 18.15
C LEU A 307 -1.49 1.48 17.42
N ARG A 308 -0.87 2.06 16.38
CA ARG A 308 -1.58 2.91 15.42
C ARG A 308 -2.75 2.14 14.81
N PHE A 309 -3.69 2.90 14.24
CA PHE A 309 -4.89 2.35 13.60
C PHE A 309 -5.75 1.53 14.57
N GLN A 310 -5.77 1.91 15.85
CA GLN A 310 -6.53 1.21 16.90
C GLN A 310 -6.18 -0.27 17.02
N GLY A 311 -4.95 -0.65 16.64
CA GLY A 311 -4.51 -2.04 16.64
C GLY A 311 -4.97 -2.88 15.46
N ASP A 312 -5.58 -2.29 14.43
CA ASP A 312 -5.83 -3.00 13.16
C ASP A 312 -4.48 -3.33 12.50
N ALA A 313 -4.02 -4.56 12.73
CA ALA A 313 -2.75 -5.06 12.20
C ALA A 313 -2.71 -5.10 10.67
N ILE A 314 -3.86 -5.22 10.00
CA ILE A 314 -3.92 -5.20 8.54
C ILE A 314 -3.60 -3.78 8.09
N LEU A 315 -4.38 -2.80 8.55
CA LEU A 315 -4.19 -1.39 8.18
C LEU A 315 -2.80 -0.88 8.58
N LEU A 316 -2.34 -1.28 9.76
CA LEU A 316 -1.00 -0.99 10.26
C LEU A 316 0.08 -1.50 9.32
N CYS A 317 0.10 -2.80 8.99
CA CYS A 317 1.13 -3.37 8.14
C CYS A 317 1.03 -2.85 6.69
N VAL A 318 -0.18 -2.72 6.13
CA VAL A 318 -0.34 -2.26 4.73
C VAL A 318 -0.02 -0.77 4.55
N SER A 319 0.00 0.01 5.63
CA SER A 319 0.49 1.39 5.59
C SER A 319 1.93 1.42 5.07
N CYS A 320 2.77 0.46 5.49
CA CYS A 320 4.16 0.34 5.07
C CYS A 320 4.37 -0.71 3.96
N HIS A 321 3.61 -1.79 3.90
CA HIS A 321 3.77 -2.84 2.90
C HIS A 321 2.73 -2.68 1.77
N VAL A 322 3.16 -2.16 0.62
CA VAL A 322 2.26 -1.80 -0.50
C VAL A 322 1.47 -3.03 -0.98
N THR A 323 0.16 -2.93 -0.85
CA THR A 323 -0.93 -3.79 -1.33
C THR A 323 -1.24 -5.09 -0.58
N ALA A 324 -2.53 -5.24 -0.23
CA ALA A 324 -3.12 -6.50 0.20
C ALA A 324 -3.08 -7.59 -0.90
N ARG A 325 -2.94 -7.21 -2.18
CA ARG A 325 -2.89 -8.13 -3.33
C ARG A 325 -1.58 -8.91 -3.42
N SER A 326 -0.52 -8.41 -2.79
CA SER A 326 0.84 -9.01 -2.74
C SER A 326 1.04 -10.01 -1.60
N HIS A 327 0.21 -9.94 -0.57
CA HIS A 327 0.32 -10.77 0.62
C HIS A 327 -0.59 -12.00 0.50
N HIS A 328 -0.40 -12.98 1.37
CA HIS A 328 -1.45 -13.97 1.59
C HIS A 328 -2.73 -13.22 2.02
N PRO A 329 -3.94 -13.61 1.57
CA PRO A 329 -5.16 -12.94 1.98
C PRO A 329 -5.26 -12.74 3.49
N VAL A 330 -5.64 -11.52 3.90
CA VAL A 330 -5.89 -11.09 5.28
C VAL A 330 -7.28 -10.43 5.35
N GLY A 331 -7.85 -10.34 6.55
CA GLY A 331 -9.24 -9.92 6.77
C GLY A 331 -10.26 -10.96 6.34
N VAL A 332 -9.82 -12.18 6.02
CA VAL A 332 -10.69 -13.29 5.59
C VAL A 332 -11.03 -14.19 6.77
N PRO A 333 -12.33 -14.53 6.98
CA PRO A 333 -12.70 -15.52 7.97
C PRO A 333 -12.22 -16.90 7.52
N LEU A 334 -11.79 -17.71 8.47
CA LEU A 334 -11.36 -19.07 8.18
C LEU A 334 -12.55 -20.04 8.14
N PRO A 335 -12.59 -20.99 7.19
CA PRO A 335 -13.54 -22.09 7.25
C PRO A 335 -13.45 -22.83 8.60
N PRO A 336 -14.56 -23.31 9.17
CA PRO A 336 -14.57 -23.93 10.50
C PRO A 336 -13.55 -25.07 10.67
N GLU A 337 -13.38 -25.89 9.65
CA GLU A 337 -12.41 -26.99 9.61
C GLU A 337 -10.96 -26.47 9.69
N MET A 338 -10.64 -25.42 8.94
CA MET A 338 -9.33 -24.77 8.94
C MET A 338 -9.04 -24.10 10.28
N ALA A 339 -10.03 -23.40 10.84
CA ALA A 339 -9.93 -22.80 12.17
C ALA A 339 -9.73 -23.87 13.26
N ALA A 340 -10.40 -25.02 13.16
CA ALA A 340 -10.24 -26.13 14.10
C ALA A 340 -8.81 -26.71 14.05
N ARG A 341 -8.27 -26.95 12.84
CA ARG A 341 -6.88 -27.37 12.65
C ARG A 341 -5.88 -26.40 13.28
N LEU A 342 -6.07 -25.10 13.06
CA LEU A 342 -5.18 -24.09 13.64
C LEU A 342 -5.24 -24.06 15.17
N ARG A 343 -6.42 -24.21 15.77
CA ARG A 343 -6.56 -24.29 17.23
C ARG A 343 -5.78 -25.47 17.82
N THR A 344 -5.81 -26.63 17.17
CA THR A 344 -5.12 -27.83 17.66
C THR A 344 -3.59 -27.77 17.55
N ALA A 345 -3.05 -26.86 16.75
CA ALA A 345 -1.65 -26.85 16.35
C ALA A 345 -0.80 -25.71 16.93
N GLY A 346 -1.18 -25.20 18.10
CA GLY A 346 -0.51 -24.06 18.73
C GLY A 346 -1.10 -22.70 18.36
N ALA A 347 -2.34 -22.66 17.85
CA ALA A 347 -3.20 -21.50 17.66
C ALA A 347 -2.49 -20.26 17.09
N LEU A 348 -2.42 -20.17 15.75
CA LEU A 348 -2.07 -18.90 15.11
C LEU A 348 -3.07 -17.81 15.57
N PRO A 349 -2.60 -16.58 15.84
CA PRO A 349 -3.48 -15.53 16.33
C PRO A 349 -4.42 -15.10 15.20
N LEU A 350 -5.72 -15.03 15.51
CA LEU A 350 -6.75 -14.44 14.66
C LEU A 350 -7.21 -13.13 15.30
N ASP A 351 -7.89 -12.28 14.55
CA ASP A 351 -8.58 -11.13 15.13
C ASP A 351 -9.80 -11.57 15.97
N PRO A 352 -10.45 -10.66 16.73
CA PRO A 352 -11.60 -10.99 17.56
C PRO A 352 -12.78 -11.59 16.78
N GLU A 353 -12.88 -11.30 15.48
CA GLU A 353 -13.90 -11.84 14.57
C GLU A 353 -13.48 -13.19 13.95
N GLY A 354 -12.31 -13.73 14.31
CA GLY A 354 -11.81 -15.01 13.80
C GLY A 354 -11.25 -14.94 12.37
N ARG A 355 -10.87 -13.74 11.91
CA ARG A 355 -10.25 -13.52 10.59
C ARG A 355 -8.73 -13.54 10.71
N THR A 356 -8.08 -13.92 9.61
CA THR A 356 -6.62 -13.85 9.51
C THR A 356 -6.15 -12.41 9.41
N THR A 357 -5.04 -12.07 10.04
CA THR A 357 -4.34 -10.78 9.91
C THR A 357 -2.89 -11.00 9.49
N CYS A 358 -2.12 -9.93 9.31
CA CYS A 358 -0.68 -10.04 9.02
C CYS A 358 0.07 -10.78 10.13
N ILE A 359 -0.33 -10.59 11.39
CA ILE A 359 0.31 -11.23 12.56
C ILE A 359 -0.11 -12.68 12.79
N THR A 360 -1.13 -13.17 12.06
CA THR A 360 -1.48 -14.59 12.03
C THR A 360 -0.32 -15.41 11.50
N CYS A 361 0.32 -14.94 10.44
CA CYS A 361 1.43 -15.63 9.79
C CYS A 361 2.79 -15.08 10.20
N HIS A 362 2.86 -13.83 10.64
CA HIS A 362 4.11 -13.21 11.04
C HIS A 362 4.18 -12.97 12.55
N THR A 363 5.36 -13.09 13.12
CA THR A 363 5.65 -12.49 14.42
C THR A 363 6.27 -11.12 14.17
N ASN A 364 5.73 -10.10 14.84
CA ASN A 364 6.32 -8.76 14.88
C ASN A 364 7.51 -8.70 15.86
N ASN A 365 7.76 -9.79 16.61
CA ASN A 365 8.87 -9.95 17.53
C ASN A 365 9.00 -8.84 18.60
N CYS A 366 7.92 -8.08 18.85
CA CYS A 366 7.87 -7.08 19.90
C CYS A 366 8.13 -7.67 21.29
N GLU A 367 7.72 -8.92 21.51
CA GLU A 367 7.88 -9.63 22.78
C GLU A 367 9.32 -10.15 23.01
N THR A 368 10.06 -10.40 21.92
CA THR A 368 11.42 -10.94 21.97
C THR A 368 12.48 -9.86 21.77
N GLY A 369 12.08 -8.65 21.37
CA GLY A 369 12.97 -7.59 20.93
C GLY A 369 13.71 -7.90 19.62
N ALA A 370 13.32 -8.97 18.91
CA ALA A 370 13.99 -9.35 17.68
C ALA A 370 13.60 -8.42 16.51
N GLN A 371 14.61 -8.02 15.74
CA GLN A 371 14.59 -6.88 14.81
C GLN A 371 14.21 -7.25 13.36
N HIS A 372 13.47 -8.33 13.22
CA HIS A 372 13.00 -8.76 11.91
C HIS A 372 11.65 -9.41 12.12
N MET A 373 10.67 -9.06 11.30
CA MET A 373 9.47 -9.88 11.21
C MET A 373 9.89 -11.24 10.67
N SER A 374 9.58 -12.30 11.41
CA SER A 374 9.72 -13.65 10.91
C SER A 374 8.35 -14.23 10.63
N VAL A 375 8.27 -15.06 9.59
CA VAL A 375 7.09 -15.89 9.40
C VAL A 375 7.10 -16.94 10.51
N ARG A 376 5.96 -17.05 11.20
CA ARG A 376 5.73 -18.08 12.21
C ARG A 376 5.94 -19.45 11.57
N ARG A 377 6.53 -20.35 12.33
CA ARG A 377 6.62 -21.76 11.94
C ARG A 377 5.51 -22.50 12.64
N TYR A 378 4.89 -23.43 11.93
CA TYR A 378 3.86 -24.30 12.50
C TYR A 378 4.50 -25.41 13.34
N ASP A 379 5.65 -25.92 12.89
CA ASP A 379 6.58 -26.77 13.61
C ASP A 379 7.99 -26.18 13.44
N PRO A 380 8.63 -25.67 14.52
CA PRO A 380 9.94 -25.03 14.43
C PRO A 380 11.05 -25.94 13.89
N LYS A 381 10.84 -27.26 13.88
CA LYS A 381 11.75 -28.29 13.34
C LYS A 381 11.51 -28.60 11.86
N ARG A 382 10.48 -28.03 11.22
CA ARG A 382 10.12 -28.27 9.81
C ARG A 382 10.25 -26.98 8.97
N PHE A 383 10.26 -27.16 7.65
CA PHE A 383 10.35 -26.10 6.62
C PHE A 383 9.24 -25.05 6.76
N ARG A 384 9.45 -23.76 6.40
CA ARG A 384 8.45 -22.66 6.58
C ARG A 384 7.13 -22.87 5.84
N LEU A 385 7.08 -23.75 4.84
CA LEU A 385 5.83 -24.15 4.19
C LEU A 385 4.91 -24.97 5.11
N ASP A 386 5.41 -25.42 6.26
CA ASP A 386 4.61 -26.00 7.33
C ASP A 386 3.46 -25.10 7.78
N LEU A 387 3.67 -23.79 7.81
CA LEU A 387 2.64 -22.79 8.09
C LEU A 387 1.52 -22.87 7.06
N CYS A 388 1.88 -22.99 5.78
CA CYS A 388 0.90 -23.18 4.71
C CYS A 388 0.08 -24.45 4.95
N TRP A 389 0.71 -25.55 5.39
CA TRP A 389 0.03 -26.81 5.70
C TRP A 389 -0.85 -26.76 6.96
N GLY A 390 -0.66 -25.78 7.83
CA GLY A 390 -1.60 -25.48 8.91
C GLY A 390 -2.99 -25.07 8.39
N CYS A 391 -3.04 -24.38 7.25
CA CYS A 391 -4.27 -23.87 6.65
C CYS A 391 -4.72 -24.65 5.41
N HIS A 392 -3.80 -25.05 4.56
CA HIS A 392 -4.07 -25.68 3.27
C HIS A 392 -3.85 -27.19 3.34
N GLU A 393 -4.60 -27.95 2.54
CA GLU A 393 -4.27 -29.35 2.25
C GLU A 393 -3.14 -29.41 1.24
N ARG A 394 -2.12 -30.24 1.50
CA ARG A 394 -0.88 -30.28 0.72
C ARG A 394 -1.16 -30.62 -0.75
N GLU A 395 -1.97 -31.62 -0.99
CA GLU A 395 -2.27 -32.12 -2.34
C GLU A 395 -3.07 -31.08 -3.14
N LYS A 396 -4.08 -30.45 -2.52
CA LYS A 396 -4.89 -29.39 -3.16
C LYS A 396 -4.06 -28.14 -3.45
N PHE A 397 -3.21 -27.72 -2.51
CA PHE A 397 -2.35 -26.57 -2.71
C PHE A 397 -1.27 -26.85 -3.76
N ALA A 398 -0.68 -28.04 -3.78
CA ALA A 398 0.30 -28.42 -4.80
C ALA A 398 -0.29 -28.43 -6.23
N ALA A 399 -1.62 -28.54 -6.37
CA ALA A 399 -2.32 -28.38 -7.64
C ALA A 399 -2.46 -26.90 -8.08
N THR A 400 -2.23 -25.94 -7.16
CA THR A 400 -2.21 -24.50 -7.45
C THR A 400 -0.82 -23.96 -7.76
N ASP A 401 0.21 -24.81 -7.82
CA ASP A 401 1.58 -24.43 -8.16
C ASP A 401 1.61 -23.71 -9.51
N PRO A 402 1.98 -22.42 -9.56
CA PRO A 402 1.96 -21.64 -10.79
C PRO A 402 2.96 -22.16 -11.84
N HIS A 403 3.92 -23.01 -11.45
CA HIS A 403 4.91 -23.61 -12.36
C HIS A 403 4.48 -24.96 -12.96
N ARG A 404 3.44 -25.60 -12.39
CA ARG A 404 2.97 -26.92 -12.84
C ARG A 404 1.95 -26.85 -13.96
N LYS A 405 1.20 -25.76 -14.03
CA LYS A 405 0.35 -25.51 -15.20
C LYS A 405 1.29 -25.28 -16.36
N THR A 406 1.17 -26.08 -17.42
CA THR A 406 1.83 -25.71 -18.68
C THR A 406 1.37 -24.30 -18.99
N VAL A 407 2.29 -23.44 -19.43
CA VAL A 407 1.98 -22.08 -19.89
C VAL A 407 1.24 -22.14 -21.24
N ASP A 408 0.34 -23.11 -21.38
CA ASP A 408 -0.58 -23.27 -22.49
C ASP A 408 -1.75 -22.33 -22.20
N ASP A 409 -1.66 -21.10 -22.73
CA ASP A 409 -2.67 -20.05 -23.02
C ASP A 409 -3.87 -19.82 -22.05
N THR A 410 -3.96 -20.49 -20.91
CA THR A 410 -5.03 -20.27 -19.95
C THR A 410 -4.72 -19.02 -19.14
N THR A 411 -5.56 -18.01 -19.31
CA THR A 411 -5.47 -16.69 -18.66
C THR A 411 -5.41 -16.77 -17.13
N GLU A 412 -5.88 -17.87 -16.54
CA GLU A 412 -5.94 -18.08 -15.08
C GLU A 412 -4.57 -18.27 -14.43
N GLY A 413 -3.61 -18.92 -15.10
CA GLY A 413 -2.27 -19.13 -14.54
C GLY A 413 -1.48 -17.82 -14.46
N CYS A 414 -1.61 -16.99 -15.49
CA CYS A 414 -0.89 -15.73 -15.59
C CYS A 414 -1.26 -14.74 -14.49
N VAL A 415 -2.55 -14.66 -14.12
CA VAL A 415 -3.03 -13.70 -13.11
C VAL A 415 -2.59 -14.01 -11.68
N PHE A 416 -1.90 -15.14 -11.47
CA PHE A 416 -1.24 -15.43 -10.20
C PHE A 416 -0.07 -14.46 -9.94
N CYS A 417 0.68 -14.14 -11.01
CA CYS A 417 1.84 -13.24 -10.96
C CYS A 417 1.52 -11.88 -11.56
N HIS A 418 0.72 -11.83 -12.62
CA HIS A 418 0.39 -10.63 -13.37
C HIS A 418 -0.94 -10.01 -12.93
N ASP A 419 -1.06 -8.68 -12.95
CA ASP A 419 -2.33 -8.00 -12.64
C ASP A 419 -3.41 -8.27 -13.70
N ARG A 420 -2.98 -8.63 -14.92
CA ARG A 420 -3.81 -9.07 -16.03
C ARG A 420 -3.07 -10.11 -16.87
N PRO A 421 -3.77 -11.00 -17.61
CA PRO A 421 -3.11 -11.93 -18.51
C PRO A 421 -2.28 -11.17 -19.56
N PRO A 422 -0.99 -11.48 -19.72
CA PRO A 422 -0.16 -10.80 -20.70
C PRO A 422 -0.54 -11.24 -22.12
N VAL A 423 -0.41 -10.33 -23.08
CA VAL A 423 -0.69 -10.64 -24.48
C VAL A 423 0.61 -10.99 -25.21
N LYS A 424 0.72 -12.27 -25.62
CA LYS A 424 1.91 -12.81 -26.29
C LYS A 424 2.29 -11.96 -27.51
N GLY A 425 3.54 -11.49 -27.53
CA GLY A 425 4.11 -10.72 -28.64
C GLY A 425 3.70 -9.24 -28.72
N LEU A 426 2.84 -8.75 -27.81
CA LEU A 426 2.43 -7.34 -27.79
C LEU A 426 3.00 -6.55 -26.62
N GLU A 427 3.31 -7.21 -25.49
CA GLU A 427 3.82 -6.54 -24.30
C GLU A 427 5.33 -6.70 -24.21
N ARG A 428 6.05 -5.58 -24.04
CA ARG A 428 7.46 -5.61 -23.65
C ARG A 428 7.56 -5.89 -22.15
N ALA A 429 8.72 -6.32 -21.67
CA ALA A 429 8.95 -6.58 -20.25
C ALA A 429 8.57 -5.37 -19.38
N GLU A 430 8.75 -4.14 -19.88
CA GLU A 430 8.40 -2.91 -19.16
C GLU A 430 6.89 -2.66 -19.09
N ASP A 431 6.11 -3.22 -20.00
CA ASP A 431 4.66 -3.05 -20.12
C ASP A 431 3.89 -4.10 -19.29
N LEU A 432 4.60 -5.07 -18.70
CA LEU A 432 4.04 -6.06 -17.80
C LEU A 432 3.70 -5.46 -16.44
N TYR A 433 2.47 -5.70 -15.98
CA TYR A 433 2.03 -5.33 -14.64
C TYR A 433 1.94 -6.59 -13.80
N PHE A 434 2.70 -6.60 -12.70
CA PHE A 434 2.64 -7.66 -11.71
C PHE A 434 1.63 -7.31 -10.61
N VAL A 435 1.05 -8.33 -9.97
CA VAL A 435 0.17 -8.12 -8.79
C VAL A 435 0.93 -7.50 -7.61
N SER A 436 2.26 -7.50 -7.67
CA SER A 436 3.21 -7.03 -6.64
C SER A 436 4.61 -6.85 -7.22
N GLN A 437 5.55 -6.30 -6.44
CA GLN A 437 6.99 -6.49 -6.69
C GLN A 437 7.31 -7.98 -6.88
N VAL A 438 8.13 -8.33 -7.87
CA VAL A 438 8.37 -9.72 -8.27
C VAL A 438 8.95 -10.54 -7.11
N LYS A 439 9.87 -9.94 -6.35
CA LYS A 439 10.41 -10.53 -5.12
C LYS A 439 9.30 -11.03 -4.19
N MET A 440 8.30 -10.20 -3.94
CA MET A 440 7.22 -10.54 -2.99
C MET A 440 6.31 -11.65 -3.53
N ILE A 441 6.14 -11.76 -4.85
CA ILE A 441 5.37 -12.85 -5.47
C ILE A 441 6.06 -14.18 -5.21
N CYS A 442 7.37 -14.26 -5.49
CA CYS A 442 8.14 -15.48 -5.31
C CYS A 442 8.22 -15.89 -3.83
N LEU A 443 8.41 -14.92 -2.93
CA LEU A 443 8.52 -15.16 -1.48
C LEU A 443 7.22 -15.66 -0.82
N ARG A 444 6.09 -15.71 -1.55
CA ARG A 444 4.87 -16.38 -1.09
C ARG A 444 5.06 -17.88 -0.90
N CYS A 445 5.89 -18.49 -1.74
CA CYS A 445 6.07 -19.94 -1.80
C CYS A 445 7.53 -20.35 -1.63
N HIS A 446 8.47 -19.46 -1.91
CA HIS A 446 9.90 -19.72 -1.78
C HIS A 446 10.50 -18.98 -0.58
N GLU A 447 11.46 -19.61 0.09
CA GLU A 447 12.26 -18.91 1.08
C GLU A 447 13.36 -18.09 0.37
N ASP A 448 13.76 -16.95 0.93
CA ASP A 448 14.95 -16.20 0.48
C ASP A 448 16.23 -16.93 0.96
N LEU A 449 16.38 -18.18 0.56
CA LEU A 449 17.56 -18.98 0.84
C LEU A 449 18.34 -19.08 -0.46
N SER A 450 19.31 -18.18 -0.61
CA SER A 450 20.50 -18.60 -1.35
C SER A 450 21.21 -19.66 -0.53
N ASP A 451 21.94 -20.56 -1.19
CA ASP A 451 22.72 -21.63 -0.55
C ASP A 451 23.79 -21.12 0.46
N GLN A 452 23.90 -19.79 0.67
CA GLN A 452 24.91 -19.15 1.51
C GLN A 452 24.35 -18.12 2.50
N ASP A 453 23.04 -18.12 2.80
CA ASP A 453 22.41 -17.15 3.74
C ASP A 453 22.62 -15.67 3.35
N VAL A 454 22.97 -15.38 2.09
CA VAL A 454 23.12 -14.02 1.56
C VAL A 454 21.97 -13.72 0.60
N SER A 455 21.12 -12.73 0.94
CA SER A 455 20.10 -12.25 0.00
C SER A 455 20.77 -11.54 -1.17
N HIS A 456 20.52 -12.03 -2.38
CA HIS A 456 20.96 -11.39 -3.62
C HIS A 456 19.97 -10.31 -4.10
N LEU A 457 18.88 -10.11 -3.37
CA LEU A 457 17.73 -9.32 -3.81
C LEU A 457 17.85 -7.85 -3.40
N GLY A 458 17.36 -6.95 -4.25
CA GLY A 458 17.12 -5.54 -3.90
C GLY A 458 18.35 -4.61 -3.95
N LYS A 459 19.51 -5.09 -4.41
CA LYS A 459 20.65 -4.22 -4.74
C LYS A 459 20.79 -4.12 -6.25
N PRO A 460 20.91 -2.91 -6.83
CA PRO A 460 21.31 -2.77 -8.21
C PRO A 460 22.71 -3.36 -8.40
N PRO A 461 22.94 -4.21 -9.41
CA PRO A 461 24.26 -4.71 -9.69
C PRO A 461 25.16 -3.55 -10.15
N PRO A 462 26.46 -3.55 -9.83
CA PRO A 462 27.39 -2.54 -10.35
C PRO A 462 27.50 -2.62 -11.88
N ASP A 463 27.98 -1.57 -12.55
CA ASP A 463 28.00 -1.47 -14.02
C ASP A 463 28.74 -2.63 -14.70
N TRP A 464 29.87 -3.06 -14.15
CA TRP A 464 30.60 -4.21 -14.68
C TRP A 464 29.78 -5.50 -14.64
N MET A 465 28.91 -5.67 -13.63
CA MET A 465 28.04 -6.83 -13.50
C MET A 465 26.85 -6.72 -14.46
N ARG A 466 26.28 -5.52 -14.64
CA ARG A 466 25.26 -5.26 -15.68
C ARG A 466 25.77 -5.63 -17.07
N GLU A 467 26.99 -5.22 -17.39
CA GLU A 467 27.61 -5.53 -18.68
C GLU A 467 27.84 -7.03 -18.85
N ARG A 468 28.27 -7.74 -17.79
CA ARG A 468 28.41 -9.20 -17.84
C ARG A 468 27.08 -9.93 -17.99
N LEU A 469 26.01 -9.47 -17.33
CA LEU A 469 24.66 -10.00 -17.52
C LEU A 469 24.21 -9.81 -18.97
N ARG A 470 24.48 -8.64 -19.56
CA ARG A 470 24.17 -8.34 -20.97
C ARG A 470 24.93 -9.26 -21.92
N GLN A 471 26.24 -9.44 -21.72
CA GLN A 471 27.07 -10.35 -22.52
C GLN A 471 26.62 -11.81 -22.38
N ALA A 472 26.28 -12.24 -21.17
CA ALA A 472 25.79 -13.59 -20.93
C ALA A 472 24.42 -13.83 -21.57
N ALA A 473 23.53 -12.83 -21.53
CA ALA A 473 22.23 -12.85 -22.21
C ALA A 473 22.41 -13.09 -23.71
N GLU A 474 23.28 -12.29 -24.33
CA GLU A 474 23.61 -12.38 -25.77
C GLU A 474 24.23 -13.74 -26.12
N ALA A 475 25.27 -14.16 -25.38
CA ALA A 475 26.00 -15.40 -25.65
C ALA A 475 25.16 -16.68 -25.46
N ARG A 476 24.11 -16.63 -24.64
CA ARG A 476 23.27 -17.79 -24.30
C ARG A 476 21.85 -17.68 -24.84
N ALA A 477 21.55 -16.64 -25.63
CA ALA A 477 20.20 -16.34 -26.14
C ALA A 477 19.13 -16.40 -25.03
N THR A 478 19.44 -15.80 -23.87
CA THR A 478 18.55 -15.71 -22.70
C THR A 478 18.47 -14.26 -22.22
N GLU A 479 17.58 -13.97 -21.30
CA GLU A 479 17.45 -12.64 -20.67
C GLU A 479 17.77 -12.73 -19.18
N PHE A 480 18.36 -11.70 -18.58
CA PHE A 480 18.51 -11.57 -17.12
C PHE A 480 17.73 -10.33 -16.66
N PRO A 481 16.40 -10.44 -16.53
CA PRO A 481 15.57 -9.27 -16.24
C PRO A 481 15.94 -8.70 -14.87
N LEU A 482 16.12 -7.39 -14.84
CA LEU A 482 16.21 -6.59 -13.61
C LEU A 482 14.85 -5.92 -13.38
N GLU A 483 14.56 -5.54 -12.15
CA GLU A 483 13.42 -4.66 -11.87
C GLU A 483 13.61 -3.28 -12.52
N ARG A 484 12.56 -2.46 -12.56
CA ARG A 484 12.62 -1.12 -13.16
C ARG A 484 13.64 -0.18 -12.50
N ASP A 485 13.96 -0.40 -11.24
CA ASP A 485 15.00 0.32 -10.50
C ASP A 485 16.41 -0.28 -10.67
N GLY A 486 16.52 -1.30 -11.53
CA GLY A 486 17.75 -2.03 -11.81
C GLY A 486 18.12 -3.07 -10.76
N THR A 487 17.29 -3.35 -9.77
CA THR A 487 17.60 -4.34 -8.72
C THR A 487 17.49 -5.78 -9.22
N LEU A 488 18.31 -6.67 -8.63
CA LEU A 488 18.23 -8.11 -8.83
C LEU A 488 16.99 -8.70 -8.14
N THR A 489 16.30 -9.61 -8.81
CA THR A 489 15.17 -10.39 -8.27
C THR A 489 15.33 -11.88 -8.54
N CYS A 490 14.40 -12.67 -7.99
CA CYS A 490 14.36 -14.11 -8.23
C CYS A 490 14.32 -14.43 -9.74
N THR A 491 13.58 -13.66 -10.54
CA THR A 491 13.43 -13.87 -12.00
C THR A 491 14.66 -13.49 -12.81
N THR A 492 15.62 -12.77 -12.21
CA THR A 492 16.90 -12.51 -12.85
C THR A 492 17.65 -13.82 -13.08
N CYS A 493 17.68 -14.70 -12.07
CA CYS A 493 18.40 -15.97 -12.12
C CYS A 493 17.48 -17.15 -12.46
N HIS A 494 16.22 -17.11 -12.01
CA HIS A 494 15.24 -18.16 -12.24
C HIS A 494 14.32 -17.82 -13.41
N ASN A 495 13.90 -18.83 -14.16
CA ASN A 495 12.86 -18.67 -15.15
C ASN A 495 11.52 -19.05 -14.49
N ALA A 496 10.67 -18.09 -14.17
CA ALA A 496 9.35 -18.37 -13.56
C ALA A 496 8.38 -19.10 -14.50
N HIS A 497 8.68 -19.20 -15.80
CA HIS A 497 7.88 -19.90 -16.80
C HIS A 497 8.46 -21.28 -17.17
N PHE A 498 9.24 -21.90 -16.27
CA PHE A 498 9.71 -23.27 -16.50
C PHE A 498 8.53 -24.25 -16.48
N SER A 499 8.57 -25.27 -17.35
CA SER A 499 7.58 -26.35 -17.28
C SER A 499 8.03 -27.37 -16.24
N ALA A 500 7.12 -27.90 -15.44
CA ALA A 500 7.42 -28.99 -14.49
C ALA A 500 7.96 -30.27 -15.15
N LYS A 501 7.85 -30.40 -16.48
CA LYS A 501 8.41 -31.52 -17.26
C LYS A 501 9.86 -31.28 -17.68
N ASP A 502 10.35 -30.04 -17.64
CA ASP A 502 11.73 -29.69 -17.98
C ASP A 502 12.37 -28.81 -16.89
N ASP A 503 12.80 -29.48 -15.83
CA ASP A 503 13.49 -28.88 -14.68
C ASP A 503 14.84 -28.23 -15.05
N ARG A 504 15.40 -28.53 -16.24
CA ARG A 504 16.70 -27.98 -16.68
C ARG A 504 16.64 -26.47 -16.95
N HIS A 505 15.43 -25.92 -17.03
CA HIS A 505 15.20 -24.50 -17.28
C HIS A 505 14.74 -23.72 -16.04
N LYS A 506 14.74 -24.32 -14.83
CA LYS A 506 14.41 -23.59 -13.58
C LYS A 506 15.30 -22.38 -13.35
N THR A 507 16.56 -22.51 -13.70
CA THR A 507 17.53 -21.42 -13.73
C THR A 507 17.84 -21.06 -15.17
N ARG A 508 18.12 -19.79 -15.42
CA ARG A 508 18.49 -19.30 -16.76
C ARG A 508 19.87 -19.76 -17.21
N LEU A 509 20.71 -20.17 -16.24
CA LEU A 509 22.01 -20.81 -16.45
C LEU A 509 22.20 -21.97 -15.47
N PRO A 510 23.08 -22.94 -15.77
CA PRO A 510 23.57 -23.89 -14.79
C PRO A 510 24.12 -23.17 -13.55
N SER A 511 23.88 -23.68 -12.34
CA SER A 511 24.22 -22.99 -11.09
C SER A 511 25.69 -22.54 -11.01
N ARG A 512 26.62 -23.35 -11.53
CA ARG A 512 28.05 -23.00 -11.57
C ARG A 512 28.34 -21.75 -12.40
N ASP A 513 27.70 -21.65 -13.57
CA ASP A 513 27.89 -20.53 -14.49
C ASP A 513 27.20 -19.27 -13.95
N MET A 514 26.03 -19.44 -13.29
CA MET A 514 25.29 -18.35 -12.67
C MET A 514 26.12 -17.61 -11.62
N CYS A 515 26.74 -18.34 -10.68
CA CYS A 515 27.58 -17.71 -9.66
C CYS A 515 28.80 -17.03 -10.28
N ALA A 516 29.41 -17.63 -11.32
CA ALA A 516 30.58 -17.07 -11.97
C ALA A 516 30.30 -15.70 -12.61
N LEU A 517 29.09 -15.45 -13.12
CA LEU A 517 28.71 -14.15 -13.70
C LEU A 517 28.91 -12.97 -12.73
N CYS A 518 28.65 -13.21 -11.45
CA CYS A 518 28.62 -12.16 -10.42
C CYS A 518 29.80 -12.24 -9.43
N HIS A 519 30.49 -13.38 -9.35
CA HIS A 519 31.52 -13.60 -8.33
C HIS A 519 32.91 -13.93 -8.88
N SER A 520 33.07 -14.28 -10.15
CA SER A 520 34.42 -14.48 -10.71
C SER A 520 35.05 -13.13 -11.03
N ARG A 521 36.07 -12.72 -10.28
CA ARG A 521 36.93 -11.58 -10.64
C ARG A 521 38.10 -12.05 -11.47
#